data_AF-A0A897MUR0-F1
#
_entry.id   AF-A0A897MUR0-F1
#
_cell.length_a   1.000
_cell.length_b   1.000
_cell.length_c   1.000
_cell.angle_alpha   90.00
_cell.angle_beta   90.00
_cell.angle_gamma   90.00
#
_symmetry.space_group_name_H-M   'P 1'
#
loop_
_entity.id
_entity.type
_entity.pdbx_description
1 polymer ?
#
loop_
_entity_poly.entity_id
_entity_poly.type
_entity_poly.pdbx_seq_one_letter_code
_entity_poly.pdbx_strand_id
1 'polypeptide(L)'
;MISNRAIATVLAGLVVCSIAVAPVAGAQESEPEPSTIVEVDDEGDAMVTLTMTYDLDSDEETDAFESLEGDEEAQTDALDRYEGNMQSVADTASDRTDRSMAVTAESVSAERDGDIGVLSMTVEWTNLAAVEGEDLVVTEPFASGYETDHSLTVVAPDGHHVSDAAPTPDDEADGTATWVGGTDLDGFEAVLTSDGEATTGADDAGESDDDSLPGFGVGVTLVALIGATMIARRR
;
A
#
# COMPACT_ATOMS: atom_id res chain seq x y z
N MET A 1 -83.72 -35.03 -11.97
CA MET A 1 -83.74 -36.06 -10.92
C MET A 1 -82.66 -35.72 -9.91
N ILE A 2 -83.07 -35.34 -8.69
CA ILE A 2 -82.51 -35.65 -7.34
C ILE A 2 -81.01 -36.10 -7.35
N SER A 3 -80.06 -35.47 -6.65
CA SER A 3 -80.05 -35.21 -5.20
C SER A 3 -78.86 -34.33 -4.75
N ASN A 4 -79.05 -33.60 -3.65
CA ASN A 4 -78.03 -32.95 -2.82
C ASN A 4 -76.97 -33.95 -2.30
N ARG A 5 -75.73 -33.46 -2.08
CA ARG A 5 -75.08 -33.51 -0.75
C ARG A 5 -73.82 -32.64 -0.68
N ALA A 6 -73.84 -31.73 0.30
CA ALA A 6 -72.71 -30.96 0.79
C ALA A 6 -71.70 -31.86 1.52
N ILE A 7 -70.40 -31.60 1.33
CA ILE A 7 -69.35 -31.82 2.34
C ILE A 7 -68.33 -30.68 2.18
N ALA A 8 -68.11 -29.98 3.29
CA ALA A 8 -67.12 -28.93 3.48
C ALA A 8 -65.89 -29.52 4.21
N THR A 9 -64.69 -29.20 3.75
CA THR A 9 -63.40 -29.29 4.48
C THR A 9 -62.35 -28.56 3.62
N VAL A 10 -61.96 -27.31 3.91
CA VAL A 10 -60.99 -26.83 4.93
C VAL A 10 -59.51 -27.02 4.52
N LEU A 11 -58.86 -25.87 4.28
CA LEU A 11 -57.46 -25.49 4.52
C LEU A 11 -56.30 -26.29 3.88
N ALA A 12 -55.51 -25.60 3.03
CA ALA A 12 -54.13 -25.22 3.36
C ALA A 12 -53.56 -24.32 2.25
N GLY A 13 -53.06 -23.15 2.64
CA GLY A 13 -52.51 -22.13 1.74
C GLY A 13 -51.19 -22.57 1.10
N LEU A 14 -51.12 -22.42 -0.22
CA LEU A 14 -49.91 -22.61 -1.01
C LEU A 14 -49.11 -21.30 -0.93
N VAL A 15 -48.19 -21.24 0.03
CA VAL A 15 -47.16 -20.20 0.09
C VAL A 15 -46.14 -20.53 -1.00
N VAL A 16 -46.15 -19.76 -2.08
CA VAL A 16 -45.08 -19.74 -3.07
C VAL A 16 -43.95 -18.92 -2.46
N CYS A 17 -42.93 -19.58 -1.89
CA CYS A 17 -41.66 -18.94 -1.59
C CYS A 17 -40.93 -18.68 -2.90
N SER A 18 -41.02 -17.45 -3.41
CA SER A 18 -40.14 -16.96 -4.46
C SER A 18 -38.72 -16.91 -3.89
N ILE A 19 -37.86 -17.81 -4.37
CA ILE A 19 -36.42 -17.75 -4.10
C ILE A 19 -35.87 -16.66 -5.01
N ALA A 20 -35.59 -15.48 -4.45
CA ALA A 20 -34.80 -14.47 -5.12
C ALA A 20 -33.34 -14.96 -5.12
N VAL A 21 -32.88 -15.44 -6.27
CA VAL A 21 -31.46 -15.68 -6.51
C VAL A 21 -30.82 -14.31 -6.71
N ALA A 22 -30.12 -13.81 -5.70
CA ALA A 22 -29.26 -12.64 -5.89
C ALA A 22 -28.12 -13.04 -6.84
N PRO A 23 -27.75 -12.21 -7.83
CA PRO A 23 -26.53 -12.46 -8.57
C PRO A 23 -25.37 -12.35 -7.58
N VAL A 24 -24.56 -13.43 -7.47
CA VAL A 24 -23.22 -13.27 -6.93
C VAL A 24 -22.51 -12.36 -7.92
N ALA A 25 -22.08 -11.18 -7.46
CA ALA A 25 -21.13 -10.40 -8.22
C ALA A 25 -19.91 -11.32 -8.37
N GLY A 26 -19.66 -11.83 -9.58
CA GLY A 26 -18.37 -12.41 -9.87
C GLY A 26 -17.36 -11.30 -9.63
N ALA A 27 -16.46 -11.50 -8.67
CA ALA A 27 -15.18 -10.81 -8.75
C ALA A 27 -14.65 -11.16 -10.14
N GLN A 28 -14.57 -10.16 -11.01
CA GLN A 28 -13.75 -10.30 -12.19
C GLN A 28 -12.34 -10.39 -11.60
N GLU A 29 -11.76 -11.58 -11.56
CA GLU A 29 -10.32 -11.71 -11.35
C GLU A 29 -9.71 -10.90 -12.51
N SER A 30 -9.14 -9.75 -12.18
CA SER A 30 -8.39 -8.96 -13.14
C SER A 30 -7.24 -9.83 -13.63
N GLU A 31 -6.99 -9.82 -14.94
CA GLU A 31 -5.82 -10.49 -15.50
C GLU A 31 -4.57 -9.95 -14.79
N PRO A 32 -3.56 -10.81 -14.51
CA PRO A 32 -2.32 -10.35 -13.90
C PRO A 32 -1.69 -9.29 -14.81
N GLU A 33 -1.29 -8.17 -14.21
CA GLU A 33 -0.63 -7.07 -14.90
C GLU A 33 0.79 -6.90 -14.35
N PRO A 34 1.75 -6.38 -15.13
CA PRO A 34 3.07 -6.11 -14.61
C PRO A 34 2.99 -5.03 -13.52
N SER A 35 3.79 -5.17 -12.47
CA SER A 35 3.79 -4.23 -11.33
C SER A 35 5.08 -4.32 -10.51
N THR A 36 5.43 -3.22 -9.84
CA THR A 36 6.40 -3.22 -8.74
C THR A 36 5.67 -2.90 -7.44
N ILE A 37 5.82 -3.73 -6.42
CA ILE A 37 5.31 -3.51 -5.07
C ILE A 37 6.51 -3.34 -4.13
N VAL A 38 6.45 -2.30 -3.29
CA VAL A 38 7.44 -1.96 -2.28
C VAL A 38 6.76 -2.02 -0.92
N GLU A 39 7.00 -3.10 -0.18
CA GLU A 39 6.47 -3.29 1.17
C GLU A 39 7.52 -2.86 2.18
N VAL A 40 7.28 -1.77 2.90
CA VAL A 40 8.22 -1.18 3.85
C VAL A 40 7.92 -1.71 5.26
N ASP A 41 8.96 -2.03 6.03
CA ASP A 41 8.83 -2.40 7.43
C ASP A 41 9.18 -1.25 8.40
N ASP A 42 8.94 -1.49 9.70
CA ASP A 42 9.18 -0.52 10.78
C ASP A 42 10.65 -0.10 10.94
N GLU A 43 11.60 -0.85 10.41
CA GLU A 43 13.04 -0.55 10.46
C GLU A 43 13.50 0.26 9.24
N GLY A 44 12.61 0.44 8.25
CA GLY A 44 12.87 1.13 7.00
C GLY A 44 13.55 0.24 5.95
N ASP A 45 13.61 -1.06 6.19
CA ASP A 45 13.92 -2.04 5.16
C ASP A 45 12.65 -2.28 4.31
N ALA A 46 12.81 -2.90 3.15
CA ALA A 46 11.67 -3.16 2.27
C ALA A 46 11.81 -4.46 1.46
N MET A 47 10.68 -5.12 1.25
CA MET A 47 10.55 -6.17 0.23
C MET A 47 10.10 -5.52 -1.07
N VAL A 48 10.90 -5.69 -2.12
CA VAL A 48 10.60 -5.16 -3.45
C VAL A 48 10.30 -6.32 -4.37
N THR A 49 9.04 -6.44 -4.79
CA THR A 49 8.56 -7.47 -5.69
C THR A 49 8.27 -6.88 -7.07
N LEU A 50 8.98 -7.37 -8.09
CA LEU A 50 8.68 -7.12 -9.48
C LEU A 50 7.90 -8.30 -10.07
N THR A 51 6.69 -8.02 -10.55
CA THR A 51 5.87 -8.94 -11.32
C THR A 51 5.96 -8.57 -12.80
N MET A 52 6.33 -9.54 -13.63
CA MET A 52 6.35 -9.44 -15.07
C MET A 52 5.34 -10.42 -15.66
N THR A 53 4.67 -10.01 -16.73
CA THR A 53 3.69 -10.86 -17.43
C THR A 53 4.11 -11.09 -18.87
N TYR A 54 3.72 -12.24 -19.41
CA TYR A 54 4.05 -12.68 -20.75
C TYR A 54 2.80 -13.25 -21.42
N ASP A 55 2.41 -12.67 -22.54
CA ASP A 55 1.34 -13.21 -23.39
C ASP A 55 1.82 -14.51 -24.04
N LEU A 56 1.07 -15.61 -23.84
CA LEU A 56 1.39 -16.94 -24.38
C LEU A 56 0.50 -17.27 -25.58
N ASP A 57 0.48 -16.39 -26.58
CA ASP A 57 -0.40 -16.44 -27.76
C ASP A 57 -0.13 -17.64 -28.71
N SER A 58 0.99 -18.32 -28.54
CA SER A 58 1.39 -19.47 -29.34
C SER A 58 1.85 -20.66 -28.51
N ASP A 59 1.77 -21.86 -29.11
CA ASP A 59 2.31 -23.09 -28.53
C ASP A 59 3.82 -22.96 -28.25
N GLU A 60 4.57 -22.20 -29.07
CA GLU A 60 6.01 -21.97 -28.88
C GLU A 60 6.29 -21.08 -27.66
N GLU A 61 5.52 -20.02 -27.45
CA GLU A 61 5.61 -19.15 -26.28
C GLU A 61 5.19 -19.89 -25.01
N THR A 62 4.11 -20.68 -25.10
CA THR A 62 3.67 -21.56 -24.02
C THR A 62 4.76 -22.55 -23.62
N ASP A 63 5.31 -23.32 -24.57
CA ASP A 63 6.36 -24.32 -24.30
C ASP A 63 7.63 -23.67 -23.71
N ALA A 64 7.97 -22.46 -24.18
CA ALA A 64 9.11 -21.70 -23.65
C ALA A 64 8.88 -21.26 -22.20
N PHE A 65 7.68 -20.76 -21.87
CA PHE A 65 7.36 -20.36 -20.49
C PHE A 65 7.24 -21.57 -19.56
N GLU A 66 6.62 -22.67 -19.98
CA GLU A 66 6.57 -23.92 -19.22
C GLU A 66 7.97 -24.48 -18.93
N SER A 67 8.93 -24.24 -19.85
CA SER A 67 10.33 -24.59 -19.61
C SER A 67 10.96 -23.73 -18.51
N LEU A 68 10.65 -22.43 -18.46
CA LEU A 68 11.09 -21.54 -17.37
C LEU A 68 10.43 -21.94 -16.03
N GLU A 69 9.12 -22.22 -16.04
CA GLU A 69 8.36 -22.67 -14.87
C GLU A 69 8.97 -23.94 -14.25
N GLY A 70 9.43 -24.88 -15.07
CA GLY A 70 10.04 -26.13 -14.64
C GLY A 70 11.55 -26.09 -14.35
N ASP A 71 12.24 -24.98 -14.62
CA ASP A 71 13.69 -24.85 -14.51
C ASP A 71 14.11 -23.91 -13.36
N GLU A 72 14.41 -24.51 -12.21
CA GLU A 72 14.85 -23.79 -11.00
C GLU A 72 16.17 -23.03 -11.20
N GLU A 73 17.08 -23.53 -12.06
CA GLU A 73 18.36 -22.86 -12.34
C GLU A 73 18.10 -21.60 -13.17
N ALA A 74 17.24 -21.69 -14.19
CA ALA A 74 16.86 -20.53 -15.00
C ALA A 74 16.11 -19.46 -14.19
N GLN A 75 15.23 -19.86 -13.27
CA GLN A 75 14.56 -18.91 -12.36
C GLN A 75 15.55 -18.23 -11.41
N THR A 76 16.49 -19.00 -10.84
CA THR A 76 17.53 -18.44 -9.96
C THR A 76 18.42 -17.46 -10.72
N ASP A 77 18.84 -17.80 -11.96
CA ASP A 77 19.62 -16.90 -12.81
C ASP A 77 18.87 -15.58 -13.12
N ALA A 78 17.55 -15.65 -13.30
CA ALA A 78 16.72 -14.46 -13.50
C ALA A 78 16.68 -13.58 -12.23
N LEU A 79 16.53 -14.19 -11.06
CA LEU A 79 16.54 -13.50 -9.76
C LEU A 79 17.89 -12.86 -9.47
N ASP A 80 19.00 -13.57 -9.68
CA ASP A 80 20.36 -13.04 -9.49
C ASP A 80 20.63 -11.84 -10.40
N ARG A 81 20.11 -11.87 -11.63
CA ARG A 81 20.19 -10.72 -12.53
C ARG A 81 19.36 -9.53 -12.03
N TYR A 82 18.17 -9.79 -11.50
CA TYR A 82 17.32 -8.75 -10.92
C TYR A 82 17.98 -8.12 -9.69
N GLU A 83 18.50 -8.93 -8.77
CA GLU A 83 19.29 -8.49 -7.61
C GLU A 83 20.46 -7.61 -8.03
N GLY A 84 21.31 -8.06 -8.97
CA GLY A 84 22.46 -7.26 -9.40
C GLY A 84 22.09 -5.92 -10.05
N ASN A 85 20.95 -5.86 -10.74
CA ASN A 85 20.43 -4.59 -11.25
C ASN A 85 19.97 -3.69 -10.10
N MET A 86 19.19 -4.21 -9.17
CA MET A 86 18.70 -3.47 -8.00
C MET A 86 19.84 -3.02 -7.08
N GLN A 87 20.88 -3.83 -6.88
CA GLN A 87 22.07 -3.44 -6.13
C GLN A 87 22.77 -2.23 -6.78
N SER A 88 22.85 -2.19 -8.12
CA SER A 88 23.41 -1.03 -8.82
C SER A 88 22.58 0.25 -8.62
N VAL A 89 21.26 0.11 -8.51
CA VAL A 89 20.34 1.20 -8.17
C VAL A 89 20.52 1.62 -6.71
N ALA A 90 20.63 0.66 -5.80
CA ALA A 90 20.85 0.90 -4.37
C ALA A 90 22.19 1.60 -4.09
N ASP A 91 23.25 1.28 -4.83
CA ASP A 91 24.53 1.99 -4.74
C ASP A 91 24.36 3.47 -5.09
N THR A 92 23.60 3.76 -6.16
CA THR A 92 23.33 5.14 -6.59
C THR A 92 22.45 5.89 -5.59
N ALA A 93 21.40 5.24 -5.07
CA ALA A 93 20.54 5.80 -4.04
C ALA A 93 21.34 6.08 -2.76
N SER A 94 22.23 5.16 -2.36
CA SER A 94 23.08 5.30 -1.17
C SER A 94 23.95 6.55 -1.22
N ASP A 95 24.56 6.81 -2.39
CA ASP A 95 25.39 8.00 -2.63
C ASP A 95 24.58 9.31 -2.59
N ARG A 96 23.31 9.28 -3.02
CA ARG A 96 22.44 10.46 -3.07
C ARG A 96 21.85 10.83 -1.71
N THR A 97 21.53 9.83 -0.89
CA THR A 97 20.91 10.02 0.42
C THR A 97 21.92 10.00 1.57
N ASP A 98 23.21 9.75 1.30
CA ASP A 98 24.23 9.49 2.31
C ASP A 98 23.82 8.36 3.30
N ARG A 99 23.13 7.32 2.81
CA ARG A 99 22.61 6.19 3.61
C ARG A 99 23.09 4.87 3.01
N SER A 100 23.66 3.98 3.82
CA SER A 100 24.13 2.69 3.31
C SER A 100 22.96 1.77 3.01
N MET A 101 22.76 1.43 1.75
CA MET A 101 21.75 0.45 1.32
C MET A 101 22.41 -0.81 0.78
N ALA A 102 21.66 -1.91 0.80
CA ALA A 102 22.08 -3.19 0.23
C ALA A 102 20.84 -3.93 -0.29
N VAL A 103 21.03 -4.74 -1.32
CA VAL A 103 19.98 -5.58 -1.89
C VAL A 103 20.38 -7.04 -1.78
N THR A 104 19.45 -7.91 -1.41
CA THR A 104 19.64 -9.36 -1.36
C THR A 104 18.49 -10.06 -2.06
N ALA A 105 18.80 -11.10 -2.86
CA ALA A 105 17.80 -11.95 -3.49
C ALA A 105 17.02 -12.75 -2.44
N GLU A 106 15.67 -12.70 -2.50
CA GLU A 106 14.80 -13.40 -1.54
C GLU A 106 14.05 -14.56 -2.19
N SER A 107 13.27 -14.31 -3.25
CA SER A 107 12.47 -15.36 -3.89
C SER A 107 12.16 -15.08 -5.35
N VAL A 108 11.85 -16.15 -6.08
CA VAL A 108 11.37 -16.11 -7.46
C VAL A 108 10.28 -17.17 -7.62
N SER A 109 9.23 -16.84 -8.37
CA SER A 109 8.24 -17.80 -8.84
C SER A 109 7.88 -17.50 -10.29
N ALA A 110 7.73 -18.57 -11.08
CA ALA A 110 7.11 -18.52 -12.39
C ALA A 110 5.85 -19.37 -12.34
N GLU A 111 4.71 -18.78 -12.70
CA GLU A 111 3.41 -19.43 -12.66
C GLU A 111 2.60 -19.04 -13.89
N ARG A 112 1.73 -19.93 -14.34
CA ARG A 112 0.83 -19.68 -15.46
C ARG A 112 -0.60 -19.45 -14.97
N ASP A 113 -1.23 -18.38 -15.45
CA ASP A 113 -2.67 -18.12 -15.32
C ASP A 113 -3.31 -18.01 -16.70
N GLY A 114 -4.02 -19.07 -17.11
CA GLY A 114 -4.62 -19.13 -18.44
C GLY A 114 -3.59 -19.04 -19.56
N ASP A 115 -3.67 -17.97 -20.35
CA ASP A 115 -2.75 -17.69 -21.47
C ASP A 115 -1.68 -16.65 -21.09
N ILE A 116 -1.53 -16.33 -19.80
CA ILE A 116 -0.54 -15.40 -19.28
C ILE A 116 0.47 -16.16 -18.41
N GLY A 117 1.76 -15.99 -18.71
CA GLY A 117 2.85 -16.37 -17.83
C GLY A 117 3.18 -15.24 -16.87
N VAL A 118 3.35 -15.52 -15.59
CA VAL A 118 3.65 -14.56 -14.53
C VAL A 118 4.99 -14.92 -13.90
N LEU A 119 5.95 -14.01 -13.95
CA LEU A 119 7.23 -14.13 -13.26
C LEU A 119 7.30 -13.09 -12.14
N SER A 120 7.37 -13.54 -10.90
CA SER A 120 7.51 -12.69 -9.71
C SER A 120 8.89 -12.87 -9.13
N MET A 121 9.62 -11.77 -8.94
CA MET A 121 10.96 -11.75 -8.34
C MET A 121 10.97 -10.77 -7.18
N THR A 122 11.43 -11.22 -6.02
CA THR A 122 11.48 -10.43 -4.80
C THR A 122 12.90 -10.30 -4.29
N VAL A 123 13.27 -9.09 -3.91
CA VAL A 123 14.52 -8.77 -3.21
C VAL A 123 14.22 -8.06 -1.90
N GLU A 124 15.06 -8.28 -0.90
CA GLU A 124 15.12 -7.45 0.29
C GLU A 124 16.03 -6.25 0.02
N TRP A 125 15.57 -5.05 0.35
CA TRP A 125 16.32 -3.81 0.25
C TRP A 125 16.48 -3.19 1.64
N THR A 126 17.69 -3.23 2.16
CA THR A 126 18.01 -2.67 3.48
C THR A 126 18.13 -1.15 3.43
N ASN A 127 17.53 -0.46 4.41
CA ASN A 127 17.46 0.98 4.57
C ASN A 127 16.92 1.68 3.32
N LEU A 128 15.81 1.19 2.74
CA LEU A 128 15.13 1.87 1.63
C LEU A 128 14.38 3.13 2.11
N ALA A 129 13.75 3.09 3.28
CA ALA A 129 13.09 4.23 3.88
C ALA A 129 14.00 4.93 4.89
N ALA A 130 13.88 6.26 5.00
CA ALA A 130 14.52 7.00 6.08
C ALA A 130 13.64 6.90 7.31
N VAL A 131 14.22 6.49 8.44
CA VAL A 131 13.51 6.50 9.71
C VAL A 131 13.67 7.88 10.36
N GLU A 132 12.60 8.68 10.34
CA GLU A 132 12.55 10.04 10.88
C GLU A 132 11.60 10.11 12.09
N GLY A 133 12.09 9.67 13.26
CA GLY A 133 11.26 9.60 14.45
C GLY A 133 10.31 8.41 14.40
N GLU A 134 9.02 8.68 14.19
CA GLU A 134 7.97 7.66 13.99
C GLU A 134 7.53 7.56 12.53
N ASP A 135 8.10 8.41 11.65
CA ASP A 135 7.79 8.41 10.22
C ASP A 135 8.85 7.64 9.43
N LEU A 136 8.41 6.99 8.36
CA LEU A 136 9.27 6.35 7.37
C LEU A 136 9.14 7.11 6.06
N VAL A 137 10.26 7.54 5.48
CA VAL A 137 10.25 8.37 4.26
C VAL A 137 10.95 7.66 3.11
N VAL A 138 10.18 7.29 2.08
CA VAL A 138 10.67 6.68 0.84
C VAL A 138 10.89 7.77 -0.21
N THR A 139 12.09 7.86 -0.78
CA THR A 139 12.46 8.87 -1.79
C THR A 139 13.24 8.23 -2.93
N GLU A 140 14.56 8.19 -2.83
CA GLU A 140 15.42 7.46 -3.77
C GLU A 140 15.18 5.94 -3.63
N PRO A 141 15.20 5.19 -4.75
CA PRO A 141 15.62 5.61 -6.10
C PRO A 141 14.53 6.25 -6.97
N PHE A 142 13.28 6.25 -6.51
CA PHE A 142 12.12 6.64 -7.31
C PHE A 142 12.13 8.13 -7.69
N ALA A 143 12.74 8.97 -6.86
CA ALA A 143 12.73 10.42 -7.02
C ALA A 143 13.56 10.96 -8.19
N SER A 144 14.45 10.15 -8.77
CA SER A 144 15.50 10.64 -9.68
C SER A 144 15.68 9.72 -10.89
N GLY A 145 14.83 9.93 -11.90
CA GLY A 145 14.92 9.24 -13.19
C GLY A 145 14.46 7.78 -13.16
N TYR A 146 13.58 7.44 -12.22
CA TYR A 146 12.87 6.17 -12.25
C TYR A 146 11.78 6.25 -13.33
N GLU A 147 11.89 5.39 -14.33
CA GLU A 147 10.94 5.29 -15.43
C GLU A 147 10.45 3.84 -15.50
N THR A 148 9.13 3.68 -15.48
CA THR A 148 8.50 2.36 -15.63
C THR A 148 7.20 2.46 -16.42
N ASP A 149 6.94 1.46 -17.23
CA ASP A 149 5.68 1.27 -17.96
C ASP A 149 4.62 0.48 -17.16
N HIS A 150 4.95 0.03 -15.95
CA HIS A 150 4.05 -0.68 -15.05
C HIS A 150 3.77 0.09 -13.75
N SER A 151 2.75 -0.31 -12.99
CA SER A 151 2.39 0.38 -11.75
C SER A 151 3.45 0.22 -10.66
N LEU A 152 3.68 1.27 -9.88
CA LEU A 152 4.43 1.24 -8.62
C LEU A 152 3.44 1.32 -7.47
N THR A 153 3.54 0.43 -6.48
CA THR A 153 2.77 0.52 -5.24
C THR A 153 3.71 0.53 -4.05
N VAL A 154 3.52 1.50 -3.15
CA VAL A 154 4.17 1.53 -1.84
C VAL A 154 3.15 1.07 -0.79
N VAL A 155 3.54 0.11 0.04
CA VAL A 155 2.74 -0.44 1.13
C VAL A 155 3.41 -0.05 2.45
N ALA A 156 2.67 0.65 3.29
CA ALA A 156 3.09 1.01 4.63
C ALA A 156 3.10 -0.22 5.55
N PRO A 157 3.97 -0.25 6.58
CA PRO A 157 3.93 -1.31 7.58
C PRO A 157 2.62 -1.31 8.36
N ASP A 158 2.31 -2.43 9.00
CA ASP A 158 1.13 -2.54 9.85
C ASP A 158 1.07 -1.41 10.90
N GLY A 159 -0.07 -0.75 11.01
CA GLY A 159 -0.25 0.39 11.92
C GLY A 159 0.37 1.70 11.44
N HIS A 160 0.73 1.79 10.16
CA HIS A 160 1.09 3.01 9.46
C HIS A 160 0.13 3.27 8.28
N HIS A 161 0.07 4.53 7.84
CA HIS A 161 -0.58 4.94 6.61
C HIS A 161 0.31 5.89 5.82
N VAL A 162 0.08 5.97 4.51
CA VAL A 162 0.70 7.01 3.67
C VAL A 162 0.04 8.35 4.02
N SER A 163 0.79 9.26 4.63
CA SER A 163 0.28 10.54 5.15
C SER A 163 0.52 11.70 4.19
N ASP A 164 1.59 11.63 3.39
CA ASP A 164 1.91 12.55 2.31
C ASP A 164 2.61 11.81 1.17
N ALA A 165 2.38 12.26 -0.06
CA ALA A 165 2.95 11.64 -1.25
C ALA A 165 3.08 12.65 -2.41
N ALA A 166 4.25 12.64 -3.04
CA ALA A 166 4.56 13.39 -4.25
C ALA A 166 5.20 12.46 -5.28
N PRO A 167 4.81 12.49 -6.57
CA PRO A 167 3.57 13.08 -7.07
C PRO A 167 2.34 12.44 -6.40
N THR A 168 1.17 13.07 -6.52
CA THR A 168 -0.07 12.50 -5.97
C THR A 168 -0.34 11.12 -6.59
N PRO A 169 -0.52 10.07 -5.77
CA PRO A 169 -0.85 8.73 -6.25
C PRO A 169 -2.21 8.70 -6.99
N ASP A 170 -2.33 7.74 -7.89
CA ASP A 170 -3.56 7.50 -8.65
C ASP A 170 -4.64 6.83 -7.79
N ASP A 171 -4.21 5.94 -6.87
CA ASP A 171 -5.07 5.25 -5.92
C ASP A 171 -4.40 5.18 -4.53
N GLU A 172 -5.19 5.37 -3.48
CA GLU A 172 -4.76 5.28 -2.07
C GLU A 172 -5.82 4.54 -1.25
N ALA A 173 -5.44 3.44 -0.61
CA ALA A 173 -6.33 2.65 0.24
C ALA A 173 -5.54 1.79 1.23
N ASP A 174 -6.05 1.62 2.45
CA ASP A 174 -5.57 0.61 3.41
C ASP A 174 -4.03 0.61 3.61
N GLY A 175 -3.42 1.79 3.77
CA GLY A 175 -1.97 1.92 3.97
C GLY A 175 -1.13 1.81 2.69
N THR A 176 -1.77 1.77 1.52
CA THR A 176 -1.12 1.69 0.21
C THR A 176 -1.30 2.97 -0.60
N ALA A 177 -0.29 3.29 -1.40
CA ALA A 177 -0.34 4.32 -2.44
C ALA A 177 0.18 3.73 -3.75
N THR A 178 -0.58 3.93 -4.84
CA THR A 178 -0.27 3.36 -6.15
C THR A 178 -0.17 4.46 -7.20
N TRP A 179 0.87 4.37 -8.04
CA TRP A 179 1.08 5.17 -9.23
C TRP A 179 1.02 4.26 -10.46
N VAL A 180 0.23 4.63 -11.46
CA VAL A 180 0.12 3.83 -12.69
C VAL A 180 1.40 3.93 -13.55
N GLY A 181 1.57 2.97 -14.45
CA GLY A 181 2.69 2.97 -15.39
C GLY A 181 2.75 4.25 -16.24
N GLY A 182 3.95 4.78 -16.40
CA GLY A 182 4.21 6.03 -17.13
C GLY A 182 3.96 7.32 -16.35
N THR A 183 3.63 7.24 -15.05
CA THR A 183 3.60 8.41 -14.18
C THR A 183 5.01 9.01 -14.02
N ASP A 184 5.10 10.33 -14.08
CA ASP A 184 6.34 11.08 -13.87
C ASP A 184 6.64 11.14 -12.37
N LEU A 185 7.62 10.36 -11.91
CA LEU A 185 7.97 10.21 -10.50
C LEU A 185 9.13 11.14 -10.08
N ASP A 186 9.49 12.14 -10.90
CA ASP A 186 10.51 13.12 -10.53
C ASP A 186 10.14 13.85 -9.23
N GLY A 187 11.06 13.82 -8.27
CA GLY A 187 10.81 14.34 -6.92
C GLY A 187 9.90 13.45 -6.06
N PHE A 188 9.84 12.15 -6.36
CA PHE A 188 9.12 11.16 -5.56
C PHE A 188 9.42 11.28 -4.06
N GLU A 189 8.36 11.28 -3.26
CA GLU A 189 8.40 11.16 -1.82
C GLU A 189 7.12 10.46 -1.36
N ALA A 190 7.24 9.48 -0.47
CA ALA A 190 6.12 8.88 0.25
C ALA A 190 6.46 8.87 1.74
N VAL A 191 5.62 9.52 2.54
CA VAL A 191 5.75 9.60 4.00
C VAL A 191 4.76 8.61 4.61
N LEU A 192 5.28 7.63 5.35
CA LEU A 192 4.51 6.61 6.04
C LEU A 192 4.51 6.96 7.53
N THR A 193 3.35 7.32 8.05
CA THR A 193 3.21 7.79 9.43
C THR A 193 2.48 6.74 10.25
N SER A 194 2.98 6.47 11.46
CA SER A 194 2.29 5.61 12.40
C SER A 194 0.90 6.18 12.73
N ASP A 195 -0.13 5.34 12.71
CA ASP A 195 -1.49 5.74 13.04
C ASP A 195 -1.60 6.32 14.46
N GLY A 196 -0.67 5.90 15.34
CA GLY A 196 -0.65 6.25 16.75
C GLY A 196 -1.90 5.76 17.50
N GLU A 197 -1.77 5.44 18.77
CA GLU A 197 -2.90 5.70 19.65
C GLU A 197 -3.04 7.22 19.66
N ALA A 198 -4.13 7.75 19.08
CA ALA A 198 -4.50 9.14 19.27
C ALA A 198 -4.36 9.43 20.76
N THR A 199 -3.26 10.07 21.15
CA THR A 199 -3.10 10.50 22.52
C THR A 199 -4.21 11.52 22.64
N THR A 200 -5.32 11.09 23.23
CA THR A 200 -6.24 12.02 23.83
C THR A 200 -5.36 12.71 24.85
N GLY A 201 -4.77 13.83 24.43
CA GLY A 201 -4.47 14.92 25.30
C GLY A 201 -5.80 15.20 25.97
N ALA A 202 -6.06 14.47 27.05
CA ALA A 202 -6.77 15.03 28.17
C ALA A 202 -5.98 16.30 28.41
N ASP A 203 -6.54 17.41 27.95
CA ASP A 203 -6.22 18.71 28.47
C ASP A 203 -6.14 18.51 29.99
N ASP A 204 -4.91 18.46 30.49
CA ASP A 204 -4.59 18.73 31.87
C ASP A 204 -4.97 20.19 32.05
N ALA A 205 -6.27 20.43 32.15
CA ALA A 205 -6.86 21.63 32.68
C ALA A 205 -6.59 21.61 34.18
N GLY A 206 -5.31 21.75 34.52
CA GLY A 206 -4.87 22.12 35.85
C GLY A 206 -5.53 23.45 36.20
N GLU A 207 -6.50 23.35 37.09
CA GLU A 207 -7.24 24.41 37.73
C GLU A 207 -6.38 25.60 38.18
N SER A 208 -6.98 26.77 38.22
CA SER A 208 -6.61 27.82 39.17
C SER A 208 -7.86 28.56 39.61
N ASP A 209 -8.40 28.11 40.75
CA ASP A 209 -9.44 28.71 41.57
C ASP A 209 -9.22 30.20 41.89
N ASP A 210 -10.32 30.89 42.16
CA ASP A 210 -10.37 31.95 43.18
C ASP A 210 -11.55 31.68 44.13
N ASP A 211 -11.20 31.11 45.28
CA ASP A 211 -11.81 31.17 46.61
C ASP A 211 -13.31 30.84 46.84
N SER A 212 -13.56 29.62 47.37
CA SER A 212 -13.66 29.44 48.84
C SER A 212 -13.66 27.96 49.28
N LEU A 213 -12.51 27.46 49.77
CA LEU A 213 -12.30 26.58 50.95
C LEU A 213 -10.85 26.05 50.96
N PRO A 214 -10.23 25.80 52.14
CA PRO A 214 -8.79 25.64 52.24
C PRO A 214 -8.31 24.25 51.81
N GLY A 215 -7.38 24.21 50.86
CA GLY A 215 -6.56 23.06 50.53
C GLY A 215 -5.37 23.48 49.66
N PHE A 216 -4.17 23.44 50.23
CA PHE A 216 -2.83 23.63 49.64
C PHE A 216 -2.69 23.18 48.17
N GLY A 217 -1.98 23.82 47.22
CA GLY A 217 -1.09 24.99 47.23
C GLY A 217 -0.35 25.15 45.87
N VAL A 218 0.20 26.36 45.63
CA VAL A 218 1.41 26.73 44.83
C VAL A 218 1.46 26.28 43.35
N GLY A 219 1.22 27.15 42.33
CA GLY A 219 2.15 28.17 41.75
C GLY A 219 2.95 27.57 40.56
N VAL A 220 3.05 28.14 39.34
CA VAL A 220 3.64 29.43 38.94
C VAL A 220 3.38 29.71 37.43
N THR A 221 3.28 31.01 37.11
CA THR A 221 3.05 31.75 35.85
C THR A 221 4.15 31.72 34.76
N LEU A 222 3.78 31.98 33.49
CA LEU A 222 4.52 32.89 32.58
C LEU A 222 3.67 33.41 31.39
N VAL A 223 3.86 34.70 31.07
CA VAL A 223 3.17 35.55 30.06
C VAL A 223 4.14 35.90 28.93
N ALA A 224 3.70 35.96 27.67
CA ALA A 224 4.12 36.94 26.64
C ALA A 224 3.25 36.79 25.36
N LEU A 225 2.30 37.68 25.07
CA LEU A 225 2.35 39.03 24.46
C LEU A 225 2.09 39.06 22.93
N ILE A 226 1.03 39.77 22.60
CA ILE A 226 0.47 40.10 21.28
C ILE A 226 1.42 40.99 20.47
N GLY A 227 1.46 40.79 19.15
CA GLY A 227 1.97 41.76 18.18
C GLY A 227 1.13 41.76 16.89
N ALA A 228 0.07 42.56 16.86
CA ALA A 228 -0.71 42.82 15.66
C ALA A 228 -0.09 43.96 14.80
N THR A 229 -0.37 43.90 13.49
CA THR A 229 -0.38 44.98 12.48
C THR A 229 0.96 45.52 11.93
N MET A 230 1.16 45.43 10.61
CA MET A 230 0.83 46.55 9.70
C MET A 230 1.04 46.21 8.21
N ILE A 231 0.00 46.55 7.45
CA ILE A 231 0.01 46.82 6.02
C ILE A 231 1.07 47.87 5.66
N ALA A 232 1.88 47.61 4.63
CA ALA A 232 2.51 48.66 3.83
C ALA A 232 2.77 48.20 2.39
N ARG A 233 1.79 48.51 1.55
CA ARG A 233 1.89 48.65 0.10
C ARG A 233 2.80 49.85 -0.23
N ARG A 234 3.80 49.69 -1.11
CA ARG A 234 4.44 50.69 -2.01
C ARG A 234 5.69 50.00 -2.61
N ARG A 235 6.00 50.04 -3.90
CA ARG A 235 5.56 50.86 -5.03
C ARG A 235 5.90 50.12 -6.31
#